data_AF-A0A178XLD3-F1
#
_entry.id   AF-A0A178XLD3-F1
#
_cell.length_a   1.000
_cell.length_b   1.000
_cell.length_c   1.000
_cell.angle_alpha   90.00
_cell.angle_beta   90.00
_cell.angle_gamma   90.00
#
_symmetry.space_group_name_H-M   'P 1'
#
loop_
_entity.id
_entity.type
_entity.pdbx_description
1 polymer ?
#
loop_
_entity_poly.entity_id
_entity_poly.type
_entity_poly.pdbx_seq_one_letter_code
_entity_poly.pdbx_strand_id
1 'polypeptide(L)'
;MGERPVSGRSKSLHIKRSARRSRSRAPVIRAVMGQIEPEKRRGREGGSAPLPKCLRPPSCVLSRPMAEGRRLVACKKDGTEVTVHIAMNPVVLETSEVAVILTVIDISARELAERTEFFVKELTHRARNVFAIICAISRQLGKHSDSVSNFQDALEDRLAALSASYRVFEKERWQAAPVRDLVQSQIAFLTTEGMSQIDIQGPEVCLEPAPAEYLGMAVHELATNAVKHGALSVPTGIVDVRWSFDPRAQLFEFQWTERKGPPAQPPERQGFGSVILKSIVPAAFGGTADLTVAPKDVSWTLKAPLATGVIQK
;
A
#
# COMPACT_ATOMS: atom_id res chain seq x y z
N MET A 1 35.79 27.87 60.33
CA MET A 1 34.41 28.13 60.82
C MET A 1 33.54 28.24 59.58
N GLY A 2 32.89 27.18 59.09
CA GLY A 2 31.72 26.49 59.68
C GLY A 2 30.45 27.22 59.19
N GLU A 3 29.36 26.66 58.67
CA GLU A 3 28.81 25.33 58.43
C GLU A 3 27.64 25.52 57.39
N ARG A 4 27.20 24.43 56.73
CA ARG A 4 25.85 24.29 56.09
C ARG A 4 24.76 24.24 57.20
N PRO A 5 23.41 24.39 56.99
CA PRO A 5 22.62 23.63 55.98
C PRO A 5 21.22 24.15 55.48
N VAL A 6 20.77 23.53 54.37
CA VAL A 6 19.44 22.95 54.00
C VAL A 6 18.11 23.71 54.18
N SER A 7 17.24 23.60 53.14
CA SER A 7 15.75 23.56 53.11
C SER A 7 15.18 24.61 52.14
N GLY A 8 14.40 24.35 51.08
CA GLY A 8 13.36 23.35 50.83
C GLY A 8 12.03 24.08 50.57
N ARG A 9 11.40 23.95 49.38
CA ARG A 9 9.93 24.02 49.20
C ARG A 9 9.46 23.67 47.80
N SER A 10 8.67 22.61 47.77
CA SER A 10 7.82 22.10 46.71
C SER A 10 6.58 22.99 46.53
N LYS A 11 6.13 23.20 45.29
CA LYS A 11 4.75 23.67 44.98
C LYS A 11 3.93 22.47 44.49
N SER A 12 2.82 22.26 45.19
CA SER A 12 1.82 21.22 44.96
C SER A 12 1.00 21.46 43.69
N LEU A 13 0.56 20.39 43.02
CA LEU A 13 -0.74 20.38 42.34
C LEU A 13 -1.54 19.14 42.78
N HIS A 14 -2.78 19.40 43.19
CA HIS A 14 -3.73 18.49 43.80
C HIS A 14 -4.34 17.50 42.79
N ILE A 15 -4.47 16.23 43.18
CA ILE A 15 -5.49 15.31 42.64
C ILE A 15 -6.37 14.86 43.82
N LYS A 16 -7.67 15.18 43.75
CA LYS A 16 -8.69 14.80 44.74
C LYS A 16 -8.92 13.28 44.73
N ARG A 17 -8.86 12.68 45.92
CA ARG A 17 -9.30 11.31 46.22
C ARG A 17 -10.79 11.29 46.55
N SER A 18 -11.55 10.33 46.02
CA SER A 18 -12.73 9.79 46.70
C SER A 18 -12.35 8.45 47.35
N ALA A 19 -12.50 8.38 48.67
CA ALA A 19 -12.13 7.24 49.49
C ALA A 19 -13.27 6.21 49.57
N ARG A 20 -12.91 4.92 49.56
CA ARG A 20 -13.48 3.95 50.51
C ARG A 20 -12.42 2.91 50.86
N ARG A 21 -12.14 2.85 52.18
CA ARG A 21 -11.17 1.96 52.84
C ARG A 21 -11.65 0.52 52.82
N SER A 22 -10.71 -0.43 52.68
CA SER A 22 -10.64 -1.62 53.55
C SER A 22 -9.32 -2.40 53.35
N ARG A 23 -8.41 -2.29 54.33
CA ARG A 23 -7.36 -3.24 54.81
C ARG A 23 -6.40 -3.84 53.77
N SER A 24 -5.16 -3.37 53.59
CA SER A 24 -3.94 -3.48 54.42
C SER A 24 -3.32 -4.89 54.56
N ARG A 25 -2.01 -4.97 54.22
CA ARG A 25 -1.01 -6.08 54.20
C ARG A 25 -0.81 -6.65 52.77
N ALA A 26 0.36 -6.67 52.14
CA ALA A 26 1.74 -6.51 52.58
C ALA A 26 2.63 -6.03 51.38
N PRO A 27 3.88 -5.60 51.63
CA PRO A 27 4.79 -5.07 50.62
C PRO A 27 5.53 -6.20 49.89
N VAL A 28 6.17 -5.89 48.76
CA VAL A 28 7.44 -6.42 48.22
C VAL A 28 7.42 -6.17 46.71
N ILE A 29 7.75 -4.93 46.33
CA ILE A 29 8.29 -4.62 45.00
C ILE A 29 9.73 -4.19 45.28
N ARG A 30 10.65 -5.16 45.32
CA ARG A 30 12.09 -4.88 45.29
C ARG A 30 12.87 -6.10 44.80
N ALA A 31 13.80 -5.83 43.88
CA ALA A 31 14.74 -6.73 43.19
C ALA A 31 14.06 -7.67 42.16
N VAL A 32 14.48 -7.74 40.90
CA VAL A 32 15.86 -7.87 40.41
C VAL A 32 16.07 -7.04 39.14
N MET A 33 16.85 -5.96 39.25
CA MET A 33 17.60 -5.37 38.14
C MET A 33 19.06 -5.72 38.39
N GLY A 34 19.44 -6.94 38.02
CA GLY A 34 20.79 -7.47 38.17
C GLY A 34 21.28 -8.02 36.85
N GLN A 35 22.19 -7.26 36.23
CA GLN A 35 23.23 -7.64 35.27
C GLN A 35 22.90 -8.70 34.20
N ILE A 36 22.76 -8.23 32.96
CA ILE A 36 22.84 -9.07 31.76
C ILE A 36 24.30 -9.09 31.31
N GLU A 37 25.00 -10.19 31.52
CA GLU A 37 26.19 -10.56 30.74
C GLU A 37 25.83 -11.72 29.80
N PRO A 38 26.35 -11.75 28.55
CA PRO A 38 25.93 -12.71 27.55
C PRO A 38 26.76 -13.98 27.66
N GLU A 39 26.16 -15.12 28.02
CA GLU A 39 26.85 -16.41 27.95
C GLU A 39 26.48 -17.24 26.72
N LYS A 40 27.53 -17.86 26.16
CA LYS A 40 27.67 -18.41 24.81
C LYS A 40 26.85 -19.69 24.56
N ARG A 41 26.35 -19.81 23.31
CA ARG A 41 25.83 -21.06 22.70
C ARG A 41 26.83 -22.22 22.73
N ARG A 42 26.36 -23.39 23.17
CA ARG A 42 26.58 -24.75 22.62
C ARG A 42 25.27 -25.51 22.93
N GLY A 43 24.58 -26.26 22.07
CA GLY A 43 24.95 -27.03 20.89
C GLY A 43 24.77 -28.52 21.18
N ARG A 44 23.54 -29.07 21.07
CA ARG A 44 23.24 -30.39 20.45
C ARG A 44 21.77 -30.84 20.61
N GLU A 45 21.41 -31.66 19.64
CA GLU A 45 20.11 -32.21 19.22
C GLU A 45 19.57 -33.32 20.13
N GLY A 46 18.26 -33.59 20.00
CA GLY A 46 17.73 -34.96 20.02
C GLY A 46 16.73 -35.30 21.13
N GLY A 47 15.50 -35.64 20.72
CA GLY A 47 14.62 -36.53 21.49
C GLY A 47 13.31 -35.91 21.98
N SER A 48 12.26 -35.95 21.15
CA SER A 48 10.88 -35.75 21.60
C SER A 48 10.41 -36.95 22.42
N ALA A 49 10.42 -36.85 23.74
CA ALA A 49 9.72 -37.78 24.63
C ALA A 49 8.31 -37.25 24.93
N PRO A 50 7.27 -38.10 24.98
CA PRO A 50 5.90 -37.65 25.15
C PRO A 50 5.64 -37.19 26.59
N LEU A 51 4.98 -36.04 26.73
CA LEU A 51 4.58 -35.47 28.02
C LEU A 51 3.58 -36.40 28.75
N PRO A 52 3.73 -36.66 30.06
CA PRO A 52 2.75 -37.43 30.81
C PRO A 52 1.47 -36.61 31.00
N LYS A 53 0.32 -37.30 30.92
CA LYS A 53 -1.03 -36.74 31.17
C LYS A 53 -1.10 -36.17 32.59
N CYS A 54 -1.09 -34.85 32.72
CA CYS A 54 -1.36 -34.18 33.98
C CYS A 54 -2.86 -34.30 34.35
N LEU A 55 -3.13 -34.96 35.48
CA LEU A 55 -4.35 -34.82 36.25
C LEU A 55 -4.52 -33.34 36.64
N ARG A 56 -5.66 -32.73 36.30
CA ARG A 56 -5.99 -31.33 36.62
C ARG A 56 -6.15 -31.13 38.13
N PRO A 57 -5.44 -30.18 38.77
CA PRO A 57 -5.87 -29.60 40.05
C PRO A 57 -6.83 -28.42 39.81
N PRO A 58 -7.69 -28.08 40.81
CA PRO A 58 -8.73 -27.07 40.67
C PRO A 58 -8.14 -25.66 40.77
N SER A 59 -8.70 -24.74 39.99
CA SER A 59 -8.31 -23.34 39.79
C SER A 59 -7.03 -23.11 38.98
N CYS A 60 -7.08 -23.45 37.69
CA CYS A 60 -6.21 -22.83 36.69
C CYS A 60 -6.29 -21.30 36.84
N VAL A 61 -5.21 -20.67 37.28
CA VAL A 61 -4.94 -19.27 36.99
C VAL A 61 -4.88 -19.20 35.47
N LEU A 62 -6.01 -18.89 34.84
CA LEU A 62 -6.08 -18.62 33.41
C LEU A 62 -5.07 -17.50 33.15
N SER A 63 -3.96 -17.82 32.50
CA SER A 63 -3.06 -16.82 31.92
C SER A 63 -3.93 -15.93 31.03
N ARG A 64 -4.34 -14.78 31.56
CA ARG A 64 -5.00 -13.76 30.76
C ARG A 64 -3.91 -13.09 29.97
N PRO A 65 -3.92 -13.18 28.62
CA PRO A 65 -2.94 -12.46 27.82
C PRO A 65 -3.06 -10.97 28.17
N MET A 66 -1.98 -10.41 28.71
CA MET A 66 -1.94 -8.99 29.02
C MET A 66 -1.61 -8.26 27.72
N ALA A 67 -2.42 -7.26 27.37
CA ALA A 67 -2.19 -6.41 26.20
C ALA A 67 -2.24 -7.12 24.83
N GLU A 68 -3.06 -8.17 24.70
CA GLU A 68 -3.35 -8.79 23.39
C GLU A 68 -3.81 -7.73 22.37
N GLY A 69 -3.15 -7.70 21.22
CA GLY A 69 -3.39 -6.70 20.17
C GLY A 69 -2.91 -5.27 20.48
N ARG A 70 -2.18 -5.03 21.58
CA ARG A 70 -1.65 -3.70 21.93
C ARG A 70 -0.13 -3.68 21.84
N ARG A 71 0.39 -2.59 21.27
CA ARG A 71 1.83 -2.32 21.23
C ARG A 71 2.29 -1.88 22.62
N LEU A 72 3.26 -2.60 23.19
CA LEU A 72 3.87 -2.26 24.46
C LEU A 72 5.21 -1.56 24.23
N VAL A 73 5.43 -0.47 24.97
CA VAL A 73 6.64 0.35 24.88
C VAL A 73 7.28 0.39 26.26
N ALA A 74 8.59 0.17 26.32
CA ALA A 74 9.41 0.37 27.51
C ALA A 74 10.37 1.52 27.28
N CYS A 75 10.65 2.27 28.34
CA CYS A 75 11.63 3.36 28.31
C CYS A 75 12.96 2.87 28.91
N LYS A 76 14.06 3.00 28.17
CA LYS A 76 15.41 2.73 28.63
C LYS A 76 15.85 3.82 29.63
N LYS A 77 16.91 3.55 30.40
CA LYS A 77 17.44 4.51 31.39
C LYS A 77 17.89 5.84 30.78
N ASP A 78 18.25 5.83 29.50
CA ASP A 78 18.64 7.00 28.72
C ASP A 78 17.44 7.80 28.18
N GLY A 79 16.21 7.38 28.46
CA GLY A 79 14.98 8.00 27.96
C GLY A 79 14.49 7.46 26.62
N THR A 80 15.23 6.54 25.97
CA THR A 80 14.85 5.97 24.67
C THR A 80 13.68 5.01 24.82
N GLU A 81 12.64 5.20 24.00
CA GLU A 81 11.51 4.28 23.93
C GLU A 81 11.82 3.11 22.99
N VAL A 82 11.54 1.88 23.43
CA VAL A 82 11.67 0.65 22.63
C VAL A 82 10.41 -0.18 22.69
N THR A 83 10.07 -0.81 21.57
CA THR A 83 8.92 -1.71 21.54
C THR A 83 9.32 -3.03 22.16
N VAL A 84 8.52 -3.52 23.10
CA VAL A 84 8.82 -4.72 23.87
C VAL A 84 7.72 -5.76 23.78
N HIS A 85 8.11 -7.02 23.80
CA HIS A 85 7.21 -8.12 24.10
C HIS A 85 7.37 -8.50 25.57
N ILE A 86 6.26 -8.48 26.32
CA ILE A 86 6.24 -8.82 27.75
C ILE A 86 5.46 -10.11 27.95
N ALA A 87 6.11 -11.13 28.49
CA ALA A 87 5.47 -12.37 28.92
C ALA A 87 5.56 -12.49 30.45
N MET A 88 4.45 -12.87 31.09
CA MET A 88 4.37 -13.10 32.53
C MET A 88 3.90 -14.53 32.77
N ASN A 89 4.81 -15.37 33.23
CA ASN A 89 4.54 -16.78 33.47
C ASN A 89 4.51 -17.03 34.99
N PRO A 90 3.35 -17.36 35.58
CA PRO A 90 3.29 -17.72 36.99
C PRO A 90 3.96 -19.08 37.20
N VAL A 91 4.71 -19.22 38.28
CA VAL A 91 5.38 -20.46 38.71
C VAL A 91 5.04 -20.71 40.17
N VAL A 92 4.55 -21.91 40.47
CA VAL A 92 4.29 -22.34 41.85
C VAL A 92 5.59 -22.95 42.40
N LEU A 93 6.08 -22.40 43.51
CA LEU A 93 7.25 -22.88 44.22
C LEU A 93 6.87 -24.06 45.12
N GLU A 94 7.86 -24.89 45.49
CA GLU A 94 7.67 -26.02 46.42
C GLU A 94 7.08 -25.59 47.78
N THR A 95 7.30 -24.33 48.17
CA THR A 95 6.74 -23.69 49.37
C THR A 95 5.24 -23.36 49.26
N SER A 96 4.58 -23.73 48.17
CA SER A 96 3.21 -23.30 47.81
C SER A 96 3.07 -21.78 47.60
N GLU A 97 4.17 -21.07 47.42
CA GLU A 97 4.18 -19.66 47.02
C GLU A 97 4.06 -19.53 45.50
N VAL A 98 3.39 -18.48 45.02
CA VAL A 98 3.30 -18.16 43.58
C VAL A 98 4.31 -17.08 43.25
N ALA A 99 5.32 -17.43 42.45
CA ALA A 99 6.23 -16.49 41.81
C ALA A 99 5.73 -16.14 40.40
N VAL A 100 6.21 -15.02 39.84
CA VAL A 100 5.97 -14.68 38.44
C VAL A 100 7.31 -14.44 37.77
N ILE A 101 7.57 -15.19 36.70
CA ILE A 101 8.68 -14.94 35.80
C ILE A 101 8.21 -13.91 34.77
N LEU A 102 8.84 -12.73 34.78
CA LEU A 102 8.61 -11.66 33.82
C LEU A 102 9.74 -11.66 32.79
N THR A 103 9.40 -11.83 31.52
CA THR A 103 10.33 -11.71 30.40
C THR A 103 9.98 -10.46 29.60
N VAL A 104 10.96 -9.58 29.39
CA VAL A 104 10.84 -8.37 28.56
C VAL A 104 11.86 -8.47 27.45
N ILE A 105 11.39 -8.52 26.20
CA ILE A 105 12.23 -8.66 25.02
C ILE A 105 12.09 -7.39 24.19
N ASP A 106 13.20 -6.70 23.89
CA ASP A 106 13.23 -5.63 22.89
C ASP A 106 13.01 -6.25 21.51
N ILE A 107 11.87 -5.94 20.89
CA ILE A 107 11.49 -6.45 19.56
C ILE A 107 11.66 -5.40 18.48
N SER A 108 12.24 -4.23 18.79
CA SER A 108 12.34 -3.10 17.85
C SER A 108 13.10 -3.49 16.58
N ALA A 109 14.21 -4.22 16.71
CA ALA A 109 14.99 -4.71 15.57
C ALA A 109 14.22 -5.75 14.73
N ARG A 110 13.41 -6.60 15.39
CA ARG A 110 12.58 -7.60 14.71
C ARG A 110 11.42 -6.96 13.95
N GLU A 111 10.70 -6.02 14.57
CA GLU A 111 9.62 -5.27 13.90
C GLU A 111 10.18 -4.47 12.70
N LEU A 112 11.37 -3.87 12.85
CA LEU A 112 12.03 -3.18 11.75
C LEU A 112 12.38 -4.15 10.62
N ALA A 113 12.98 -5.30 10.93
CA ALA A 113 13.33 -6.33 9.95
C ALA A 113 12.09 -6.83 9.20
N GLU A 114 11.01 -7.20 9.91
CA GLU A 114 9.75 -7.66 9.33
C GLU A 114 9.12 -6.59 8.41
N ARG A 115 9.16 -5.31 8.82
CA ARG A 115 8.72 -4.19 7.97
C ARG A 115 9.59 -4.02 6.74
N THR A 116 10.91 -4.08 6.88
CA THR A 116 11.83 -3.96 5.73
C THR A 116 11.65 -5.11 4.75
N GLU A 117 11.46 -6.33 5.23
CA GLU A 117 11.24 -7.51 4.38
C GLU A 117 9.91 -7.39 3.62
N PHE A 118 8.85 -6.92 4.28
CA PHE A 118 7.58 -6.61 3.63
C PHE A 118 7.76 -5.59 2.49
N PHE A 119 8.44 -4.47 2.74
CA PHE A 119 8.70 -3.46 1.72
C PHE A 119 9.56 -3.98 0.57
N VAL A 120 10.61 -4.74 0.87
CA VAL A 120 11.46 -5.36 -0.16
C VAL A 120 10.65 -6.32 -1.01
N LYS A 121 9.77 -7.13 -0.41
CA LYS A 121 8.90 -8.07 -1.14
C LYS A 121 7.91 -7.33 -2.03
N GLU A 122 7.30 -6.26 -1.54
CA GLU A 122 6.36 -5.42 -2.29
C GLU A 122 7.06 -4.71 -3.46
N LEU A 123 8.23 -4.10 -3.21
CA LEU A 123 9.04 -3.48 -4.27
C LEU A 123 9.47 -4.51 -5.32
N THR A 124 9.91 -5.69 -4.89
CA THR A 124 10.32 -6.76 -5.80
C THR A 124 9.13 -7.24 -6.64
N HIS A 125 7.95 -7.35 -6.06
CA HIS A 125 6.73 -7.68 -6.78
C HIS A 125 6.40 -6.63 -7.84
N ARG A 126 6.43 -5.34 -7.47
CA ARG A 126 6.21 -4.23 -8.41
C ARG A 126 7.23 -4.21 -9.53
N ALA A 127 8.52 -4.36 -9.21
CA ALA A 127 9.57 -4.44 -10.22
C ALA A 127 9.33 -5.60 -11.21
N ARG A 128 8.93 -6.77 -10.72
CA ARG A 128 8.55 -7.90 -11.59
C ARG A 128 7.36 -7.57 -12.48
N ASN A 129 6.35 -6.85 -11.98
CA ASN A 129 5.21 -6.43 -12.78
C ASN A 129 5.63 -5.48 -13.92
N VAL A 130 6.47 -4.50 -13.61
CA VAL A 130 7.05 -3.58 -14.61
C VAL A 130 7.82 -4.33 -15.68
N PHE A 131 8.71 -5.24 -15.28
CA PHE A 131 9.46 -6.02 -16.25
C PHE A 131 8.56 -6.90 -17.11
N ALA A 132 7.50 -7.47 -16.54
CA ALA A 132 6.52 -8.25 -17.31
C ALA A 132 5.81 -7.37 -18.35
N ILE A 133 5.42 -6.14 -17.98
CA ILE A 133 4.83 -5.15 -18.87
C ILE A 133 5.81 -4.78 -20.00
N ILE A 134 7.05 -4.44 -19.66
CA ILE A 134 8.10 -4.11 -20.66
C ILE A 134 8.33 -5.28 -21.62
N CYS A 135 8.42 -6.51 -21.12
CA CYS A 135 8.55 -7.70 -21.95
C CYS A 135 7.34 -7.89 -22.87
N ALA A 136 6.12 -7.60 -22.39
CA ALA A 136 4.91 -7.67 -23.18
C ALA A 136 4.88 -6.60 -24.28
N ILE A 137 5.25 -5.35 -23.96
CA ILE A 137 5.40 -4.25 -24.93
C ILE A 137 6.37 -4.66 -26.03
N SER A 138 7.58 -5.10 -25.65
CA SER A 138 8.63 -5.48 -26.59
C SER A 138 8.20 -6.63 -27.52
N ARG A 139 7.64 -7.72 -26.98
CA ARG A 139 7.13 -8.84 -27.80
C ARG A 139 6.02 -8.41 -28.76
N GLN A 140 5.13 -7.53 -28.32
CA GLN A 140 4.00 -7.11 -29.14
C GLN A 140 4.45 -6.15 -30.26
N LEU A 141 5.39 -5.24 -29.97
CA LEU A 141 5.98 -4.36 -30.97
C LEU A 141 6.79 -5.15 -32.01
N GLY A 142 7.58 -6.14 -31.57
CA GLY A 142 8.40 -6.96 -32.48
C GLY A 142 7.59 -7.74 -33.50
N LYS A 143 6.33 -8.09 -33.20
CA LYS A 143 5.42 -8.78 -34.13
C LYS A 143 4.85 -7.87 -35.24
N HIS A 144 4.85 -6.55 -35.03
CA HIS A 144 4.10 -5.61 -35.88
C HIS A 144 4.96 -4.48 -36.46
N SER A 145 6.24 -4.41 -36.12
CA SER A 145 7.14 -3.35 -36.59
C SER A 145 7.76 -3.75 -37.92
N ASP A 146 7.59 -2.90 -38.93
CA ASP A 146 8.10 -3.14 -40.29
C ASP A 146 9.61 -2.85 -40.42
N SER A 147 10.22 -2.20 -39.41
CA SER A 147 11.65 -1.90 -39.34
C SER A 147 12.16 -1.82 -37.90
N VAL A 148 13.48 -1.92 -37.72
CA VAL A 148 14.14 -1.74 -36.41
C VAL A 148 13.95 -0.32 -35.89
N SER A 149 13.99 0.69 -36.76
CA SER A 149 13.77 2.10 -36.37
C SER A 149 12.35 2.30 -35.83
N ASN A 150 11.34 1.80 -36.56
CA ASN A 150 9.93 1.93 -36.13
C ASN A 150 9.68 1.21 -34.80
N PHE A 151 10.38 0.09 -34.57
CA PHE A 151 10.32 -0.62 -33.30
C PHE A 151 10.91 0.21 -32.15
N GLN A 152 12.06 0.84 -32.36
CA GLN A 152 12.73 1.65 -31.34
C GLN A 152 11.88 2.86 -30.95
N ASP A 153 11.39 3.62 -31.94
CA ASP A 153 10.56 4.79 -31.70
C ASP A 153 9.28 4.42 -30.91
N ALA A 154 8.60 3.34 -31.32
CA ALA A 154 7.40 2.88 -30.66
C ALA A 154 7.65 2.30 -29.25
N LEU A 155 8.84 1.77 -28.99
CA LEU A 155 9.23 1.29 -27.66
C LEU A 155 9.53 2.46 -26.73
N GLU A 156 10.26 3.47 -27.21
CA GLU A 156 10.58 4.68 -26.44
C GLU A 156 9.32 5.45 -26.05
N ASP A 157 8.39 5.65 -26.99
CA ASP A 157 7.08 6.27 -26.71
C ASP A 157 6.37 5.60 -25.54
N ARG A 158 6.35 4.26 -25.52
CA ARG A 158 5.66 3.48 -24.48
C ARG A 158 6.38 3.46 -23.15
N LEU A 159 7.71 3.45 -23.16
CA LEU A 159 8.49 3.57 -21.93
C LEU A 159 8.34 4.97 -21.33
N ALA A 160 8.24 6.02 -22.16
CA ALA A 160 7.96 7.37 -21.71
C ALA A 160 6.57 7.48 -21.06
N ALA A 161 5.55 6.87 -21.67
CA ALA A 161 4.20 6.77 -21.09
C ALA A 161 4.21 6.09 -19.71
N LEU A 162 4.89 4.95 -19.61
CA LEU A 162 5.02 4.22 -18.36
C LEU A 162 5.70 5.09 -17.29
N SER A 163 6.81 5.76 -17.65
CA SER A 163 7.53 6.70 -16.78
C SER A 163 6.65 7.86 -16.31
N ALA A 164 5.80 8.42 -17.16
CA ALA A 164 4.87 9.49 -16.80
C ALA A 164 3.86 9.04 -15.71
N SER A 165 3.38 7.79 -15.76
CA SER A 165 2.53 7.21 -14.71
C SER A 165 3.26 7.15 -13.37
N TYR A 166 4.56 6.80 -13.38
CA TYR A 166 5.38 6.72 -12.17
C TYR A 166 5.57 8.08 -11.48
N ARG A 167 5.63 9.18 -12.24
CA ARG A 167 5.75 10.55 -11.67
C ARG A 167 4.53 10.98 -10.86
N VAL A 168 3.35 10.42 -11.13
CA VAL A 168 2.13 10.71 -10.35
C VAL A 168 2.25 10.13 -8.94
N PHE A 169 2.83 8.93 -8.80
CA PHE A 169 3.04 8.30 -7.50
C PHE A 169 4.11 8.97 -6.64
N GLU A 170 5.10 9.60 -7.25
CA GLU A 170 6.16 10.31 -6.53
C GLU A 170 5.60 11.46 -5.67
N LYS A 171 4.57 12.17 -6.16
CA LYS A 171 3.92 13.29 -5.44
C LYS A 171 3.12 12.85 -4.22
N GLU A 172 2.49 11.68 -4.27
CA GLU A 172 1.59 11.16 -3.23
C GLU A 172 2.26 10.07 -2.37
N ARG A 173 3.60 10.05 -2.33
CA ARG A 173 4.40 9.06 -1.57
C ARG A 173 3.96 7.61 -1.82
N TRP A 174 3.59 7.31 -3.06
CA TRP A 174 3.22 5.96 -3.51
C TRP A 174 1.98 5.35 -2.84
N GLN A 175 1.13 6.17 -2.20
CA GLN A 175 -0.07 5.67 -1.51
C GLN A 175 -1.29 5.58 -2.42
N ALA A 176 -1.49 6.59 -3.26
CA ALA A 176 -2.68 6.71 -4.09
C ALA A 176 -2.44 7.72 -5.23
N ALA A 177 -3.08 7.52 -6.37
CA ALA A 177 -3.04 8.45 -7.51
C ALA A 177 -4.44 9.03 -7.77
N PRO A 178 -4.65 10.35 -7.65
CA PRO A 178 -5.88 10.98 -8.09
C PRO A 178 -6.12 10.71 -9.59
N VAL A 179 -7.31 10.25 -9.96
CA VAL A 179 -7.65 9.91 -11.37
C VAL A 179 -7.45 11.13 -12.28
N ARG A 180 -7.83 12.32 -11.81
CA ARG A 180 -7.64 13.57 -12.54
C ARG A 180 -6.17 13.85 -12.86
N ASP A 181 -5.30 13.75 -11.86
CA ASP A 181 -3.86 14.02 -12.02
C ASP A 181 -3.21 12.99 -12.94
N LEU A 182 -3.64 11.73 -12.83
CA LEU A 182 -3.22 10.66 -13.73
C LEU A 182 -3.61 10.96 -15.18
N VAL A 183 -4.88 11.31 -15.45
CA VAL A 183 -5.32 11.65 -16.82
C VAL A 183 -4.51 12.83 -17.35
N GLN A 184 -4.37 13.90 -16.56
CA GLN A 184 -3.64 15.10 -16.94
C GLN A 184 -2.16 14.82 -17.25
N SER A 185 -1.50 13.96 -16.47
CA SER A 185 -0.10 13.61 -16.72
C SER A 185 0.06 12.85 -18.04
N GLN A 186 -0.88 11.98 -18.38
CA GLN A 186 -0.81 11.15 -19.59
C GLN A 186 -1.08 11.93 -20.87
N ILE A 187 -1.86 13.01 -20.80
CA ILE A 187 -2.14 13.89 -21.95
C ILE A 187 -1.21 15.10 -22.03
N ALA A 188 -0.24 15.23 -21.12
CA ALA A 188 0.62 16.41 -21.01
C ALA A 188 1.54 16.63 -22.24
N PHE A 189 1.74 15.60 -23.06
CA PHE A 189 2.53 15.69 -24.30
C PHE A 189 1.78 16.39 -25.45
N LEU A 190 0.47 16.64 -25.29
CA LEU A 190 -0.35 17.29 -26.31
C LEU A 190 -0.03 18.78 -26.45
N THR A 191 -0.26 19.32 -27.64
CA THR A 191 -0.18 20.77 -27.90
C THR A 191 -1.31 21.52 -27.20
N THR A 192 -1.16 22.85 -27.04
CA THR A 192 -2.20 23.70 -26.45
C THR A 192 -3.54 23.60 -27.19
N GLU A 193 -3.51 23.49 -28.53
CA GLU A 193 -4.70 23.28 -29.35
C GLU A 193 -5.36 21.93 -29.02
N GLY A 194 -4.58 20.85 -28.95
CA GLY A 194 -5.07 19.52 -28.57
C GLY A 194 -5.68 19.51 -27.15
N MET A 195 -5.09 20.25 -26.20
CA MET A 195 -5.65 20.38 -24.85
C MET A 195 -7.01 21.10 -24.83
N SER A 196 -7.23 22.08 -25.71
CA SER A 196 -8.51 22.80 -25.79
C SER A 196 -9.68 21.96 -26.33
N GLN A 197 -9.36 20.84 -26.98
CA GLN A 197 -10.31 19.87 -27.53
C GLN A 197 -10.70 18.77 -26.52
N ILE A 198 -10.14 18.77 -25.30
CA ILE A 198 -10.34 17.75 -24.29
C ILE A 198 -11.12 18.31 -23.09
N ASP A 199 -12.26 17.70 -22.76
CA ASP A 199 -13.03 17.97 -21.54
C ASP A 199 -12.86 16.84 -20.52
N ILE A 200 -12.43 17.17 -19.29
CA ILE A 200 -12.07 16.21 -18.24
C ILE A 200 -12.94 16.44 -17.00
N GLN A 201 -13.90 15.55 -16.75
CA GLN A 201 -14.78 15.65 -15.58
C GLN A 201 -14.95 14.32 -14.85
N GLY A 202 -15.11 14.43 -13.54
CA GLY A 202 -15.38 13.30 -12.66
C GLY A 202 -15.12 13.68 -11.20
N PRO A 203 -15.60 12.87 -10.25
CA PRO A 203 -15.45 13.11 -8.82
C PRO A 203 -14.00 12.94 -8.36
N GLU A 204 -13.69 13.42 -7.15
CA GLU A 204 -12.39 13.16 -6.52
C GLU A 204 -12.29 11.70 -6.10
N VAL A 205 -11.56 10.94 -6.91
CA VAL A 205 -11.31 9.51 -6.72
C VAL A 205 -9.82 9.28 -6.89
N CYS A 206 -9.28 8.45 -6.02
CA CYS A 206 -7.92 7.97 -6.04
C CYS A 206 -7.89 6.49 -6.40
N LEU A 207 -6.81 6.06 -7.04
CA LEU A 207 -6.53 4.67 -7.34
C LEU A 207 -5.28 4.22 -6.59
N GLU A 208 -5.29 2.98 -6.14
CA GLU A 208 -4.09 2.29 -5.69
C GLU A 208 -3.06 2.18 -6.83
N PRO A 209 -1.77 1.94 -6.50
CA PRO A 209 -0.71 1.98 -7.50
C PRO A 209 -0.88 1.09 -8.72
N ALA A 210 -1.28 -0.17 -8.53
CA ALA A 210 -1.43 -1.10 -9.65
C ALA A 210 -2.56 -0.67 -10.62
N PRO A 211 -3.82 -0.46 -10.18
CA PRO A 211 -4.87 0.06 -11.06
C PRO A 211 -4.52 1.37 -11.76
N ALA A 212 -3.87 2.32 -11.07
CA ALA A 212 -3.49 3.58 -11.68
C ALA A 212 -2.39 3.43 -12.76
N GLU A 213 -1.43 2.51 -12.60
CA GLU A 213 -0.44 2.22 -13.64
C GLU A 213 -1.13 1.78 -14.95
N TYR A 214 -2.05 0.82 -14.86
CA TYR A 214 -2.77 0.31 -16.03
C TYR A 214 -3.72 1.34 -16.65
N LEU A 215 -4.46 2.09 -15.84
CA LEU A 215 -5.31 3.17 -16.36
C LEU A 215 -4.48 4.26 -17.03
N GLY A 216 -3.32 4.60 -16.47
CA GLY A 216 -2.40 5.56 -17.08
C GLY A 216 -1.97 5.13 -18.48
N MET A 217 -1.58 3.86 -18.64
CA MET A 217 -1.25 3.32 -19.96
C MET A 217 -2.43 3.33 -20.93
N ALA A 218 -3.64 3.00 -20.45
CA ALA A 218 -4.87 3.06 -21.26
C ALA A 218 -5.10 4.47 -21.81
N VAL A 219 -5.04 5.48 -20.93
CA VAL A 219 -5.23 6.89 -21.29
C VAL A 219 -4.16 7.36 -22.27
N HIS A 220 -2.90 6.96 -22.07
CA HIS A 220 -1.84 7.32 -23.00
C HIS A 220 -2.05 6.74 -24.41
N GLU A 221 -2.41 5.45 -24.50
CA GLU A 221 -2.69 4.81 -25.79
C GLU A 221 -3.91 5.46 -26.48
N LEU A 222 -4.96 5.78 -25.72
CA LEU A 222 -6.14 6.49 -26.22
C LEU A 222 -5.77 7.89 -26.74
N ALA A 223 -5.00 8.66 -25.97
CA ALA A 223 -4.55 9.99 -26.36
C ALA A 223 -3.67 9.96 -27.62
N THR A 224 -2.75 8.99 -27.70
CA THR A 224 -1.89 8.79 -28.86
C THR A 224 -2.71 8.43 -30.10
N ASN A 225 -3.70 7.55 -29.96
CA ASN A 225 -4.60 7.18 -31.05
C ASN A 225 -5.46 8.38 -31.50
N ALA A 226 -5.96 9.17 -30.56
CA ALA A 226 -6.74 10.36 -30.85
C ALA A 226 -5.94 11.37 -31.68
N VAL A 227 -4.64 11.55 -31.39
CA VAL A 227 -3.75 12.44 -32.16
C VAL A 227 -3.42 11.86 -33.54
N LYS A 228 -3.03 10.58 -33.61
CA LYS A 228 -2.54 9.97 -34.85
C LYS A 228 -3.67 9.66 -35.84
N HIS A 229 -4.84 9.29 -35.33
CA HIS A 229 -5.90 8.68 -36.13
C HIS A 229 -7.32 9.15 -35.78
N GLY A 230 -7.51 9.81 -34.63
CA GLY A 230 -8.83 10.10 -34.07
C GLY A 230 -9.18 11.57 -33.99
N ALA A 231 -9.97 11.95 -32.98
CA ALA A 231 -10.54 13.29 -32.87
C ALA A 231 -9.50 14.41 -32.77
N LEU A 232 -8.34 14.16 -32.15
CA LEU A 232 -7.28 15.18 -32.00
C LEU A 232 -6.41 15.36 -33.24
N SER A 233 -6.65 14.57 -34.30
CA SER A 233 -5.99 14.76 -35.60
C SER A 233 -6.62 15.88 -36.45
N VAL A 234 -7.80 16.37 -36.06
CA VAL A 234 -8.54 17.41 -36.79
C VAL A 234 -8.98 18.55 -35.85
N PRO A 235 -9.03 19.81 -36.30
CA PRO A 235 -9.38 20.95 -35.44
C PRO A 235 -10.81 20.92 -34.86
N THR A 236 -11.72 20.16 -35.49
CA THR A 236 -13.13 20.08 -35.08
C THR A 236 -13.42 18.96 -34.08
N GLY A 237 -12.45 18.09 -33.84
CA GLY A 237 -12.65 16.92 -33.00
C GLY A 237 -12.71 17.29 -31.52
N ILE A 238 -13.37 16.45 -30.74
CA ILE A 238 -13.58 16.64 -29.31
C ILE A 238 -13.34 15.31 -28.61
N VAL A 239 -12.68 15.36 -27.47
CA VAL A 239 -12.50 14.21 -26.57
C VAL A 239 -13.14 14.54 -25.22
N ASP A 240 -14.04 13.68 -24.76
CA ASP A 240 -14.57 13.72 -23.40
C ASP A 240 -14.00 12.58 -22.59
N VAL A 241 -13.41 12.95 -21.45
CA VAL A 241 -12.95 12.02 -20.42
C VAL A 241 -13.87 12.18 -19.21
N ARG A 242 -14.57 11.11 -18.89
CA ARG A 242 -15.53 11.04 -17.79
C ARG A 242 -15.21 9.88 -16.87
N TRP A 243 -15.37 10.05 -15.56
CA TRP A 243 -15.44 8.92 -14.64
C TRP A 243 -16.48 9.15 -13.57
N SER A 244 -16.98 8.04 -13.02
CA SER A 244 -17.95 8.03 -11.93
C SER A 244 -17.61 6.97 -10.90
N PHE A 245 -18.07 7.22 -9.67
CA PHE A 245 -17.91 6.34 -8.53
C PHE A 245 -19.28 6.19 -7.86
N ASP A 246 -19.82 4.97 -7.86
CA ASP A 246 -21.09 4.65 -7.22
C ASP A 246 -20.88 3.66 -6.07
N PRO A 247 -20.89 4.13 -4.81
CA PRO A 247 -20.74 3.26 -3.64
C PRO A 247 -21.92 2.31 -3.44
N ARG A 248 -23.11 2.60 -3.98
CA ARG A 248 -24.29 1.72 -3.84
C ARG A 248 -24.24 0.57 -4.84
N ALA A 249 -23.89 0.88 -6.09
CA ALA A 249 -23.68 -0.12 -7.13
C ALA A 249 -22.33 -0.84 -7.00
N GLN A 250 -21.45 -0.39 -6.10
CA GLN A 250 -20.07 -0.88 -5.96
C GLN A 250 -19.31 -0.83 -7.29
N LEU A 251 -19.50 0.24 -8.05
CA LEU A 251 -18.99 0.40 -9.41
C LEU A 251 -18.16 1.67 -9.57
N PHE A 252 -16.97 1.50 -10.15
CA PHE A 252 -16.19 2.54 -10.79
C PHE A 252 -16.36 2.41 -12.30
N GLU A 253 -16.63 3.53 -12.97
CA GLU A 253 -16.72 3.58 -14.42
C GLU A 253 -15.85 4.72 -14.96
N PHE A 254 -15.02 4.40 -15.94
CA PHE A 254 -14.21 5.37 -16.68
C PHE A 254 -14.57 5.30 -18.16
N GLN A 255 -14.77 6.46 -18.78
CA GLN A 255 -15.18 6.59 -20.16
C GLN A 255 -14.31 7.60 -20.90
N TRP A 256 -13.82 7.19 -22.06
CA TRP A 256 -13.19 8.02 -23.06
C TRP A 256 -14.08 8.06 -24.30
N THR A 257 -14.48 9.24 -24.75
CA THR A 257 -15.33 9.41 -25.94
C THR A 257 -14.73 10.43 -26.87
N GLU A 258 -14.41 10.02 -28.09
CA GLU A 258 -14.01 10.88 -29.20
C GLU A 258 -15.23 11.15 -30.07
N ARG A 259 -15.39 12.41 -30.48
CA ARG A 259 -16.45 12.84 -31.42
C ARG A 259 -15.88 13.78 -32.46
N LYS A 260 -16.61 13.88 -33.59
CA LYS A 260 -16.27 14.78 -34.71
C LYS A 260 -14.84 14.55 -35.25
N GLY A 261 -14.33 13.33 -35.10
CA GLY A 261 -13.06 12.91 -35.69
C GLY A 261 -13.18 12.57 -37.17
N PRO A 262 -12.07 12.24 -37.84
CA PRO A 262 -12.09 11.68 -39.18
C PRO A 262 -12.82 10.31 -39.19
N PRO A 263 -13.24 9.83 -40.37
CA PRO A 263 -13.76 8.48 -40.56
C PRO A 263 -12.89 7.39 -39.89
N ALA A 264 -13.29 6.91 -38.72
CA ALA A 264 -12.59 5.86 -38.00
C ALA A 264 -12.98 4.50 -38.58
N GLN A 265 -11.98 3.69 -38.92
CA GLN A 265 -12.17 2.28 -39.24
C GLN A 265 -11.69 1.42 -38.06
N PRO A 266 -12.36 0.27 -37.80
CA PRO A 266 -11.83 -0.70 -36.85
C PRO A 266 -10.41 -1.07 -37.26
N PRO A 267 -9.43 -1.09 -36.33
CA PRO A 267 -8.06 -1.41 -36.68
C PRO A 267 -7.99 -2.84 -37.25
N GLU A 268 -7.46 -2.99 -38.46
CA GLU A 268 -7.27 -4.30 -39.11
C GLU A 268 -6.26 -5.18 -38.36
N ARG A 269 -5.35 -4.57 -37.58
CA ARG A 269 -4.31 -5.25 -36.79
C ARG A 269 -4.50 -5.02 -35.30
N GLN A 270 -4.49 -6.10 -34.51
CA GLN A 270 -4.54 -6.03 -33.04
C GLN A 270 -3.15 -5.68 -32.47
N GLY A 271 -2.86 -4.37 -32.40
CA GLY A 271 -1.66 -3.86 -31.74
C GLY A 271 -1.74 -3.95 -30.20
N PHE A 272 -0.65 -3.62 -29.51
CA PHE A 272 -0.58 -3.59 -28.05
C PHE A 272 -1.63 -2.68 -27.40
N GLY A 273 -1.93 -1.51 -27.98
CA GLY A 273 -2.98 -0.63 -27.48
C GLY A 273 -4.33 -1.35 -27.39
N SER A 274 -4.68 -2.19 -28.37
CA SER A 274 -5.90 -2.99 -28.31
C SER A 274 -5.87 -4.06 -27.20
N VAL A 275 -4.70 -4.67 -26.94
CA VAL A 275 -4.52 -5.65 -25.87
C VAL A 275 -4.59 -4.99 -24.49
N ILE A 276 -3.99 -3.80 -24.35
CA ILE A 276 -4.11 -2.99 -23.14
C ILE A 276 -5.58 -2.67 -22.85
N LEU A 277 -6.27 -2.09 -23.83
CA LEU A 277 -7.61 -1.56 -23.64
C LEU A 277 -8.66 -2.66 -23.44
N LYS A 278 -8.50 -3.83 -24.07
CA LYS A 278 -9.50 -4.90 -24.02
C LYS A 278 -9.21 -6.01 -23.02
N SER A 279 -7.96 -6.20 -22.60
CA SER A 279 -7.58 -7.38 -21.82
C SER A 279 -6.79 -7.05 -20.55
N ILE A 280 -5.72 -6.25 -20.66
CA ILE A 280 -4.83 -6.01 -19.51
C ILE A 280 -5.50 -5.11 -18.47
N VAL A 281 -6.07 -3.98 -18.91
CA VAL A 281 -6.68 -3.00 -18.00
C VAL A 281 -7.91 -3.59 -17.31
N PRO A 282 -8.87 -4.23 -18.00
CA PRO A 282 -10.01 -4.86 -17.34
C PRO A 282 -9.58 -5.91 -16.31
N ALA A 283 -8.60 -6.75 -16.64
CA ALA A 283 -8.10 -7.77 -15.72
C ALA A 283 -7.48 -7.17 -14.47
N ALA A 284 -6.69 -6.09 -14.61
CA ALA A 284 -6.09 -5.39 -13.48
C ALA A 284 -7.13 -4.76 -12.54
N PHE A 285 -8.26 -4.33 -13.09
CA PHE A 285 -9.38 -3.76 -12.36
C PHE A 285 -10.42 -4.80 -11.90
N GLY A 286 -10.23 -6.09 -12.22
CA GLY A 286 -11.21 -7.14 -11.94
C GLY A 286 -12.56 -6.86 -12.61
N GLY A 287 -12.55 -6.17 -13.75
CA GLY A 287 -13.70 -5.60 -14.41
C GLY A 287 -13.79 -5.96 -15.90
N THR A 288 -14.54 -5.15 -16.64
CA THR A 288 -14.75 -5.31 -18.09
C THR A 288 -14.45 -4.00 -18.80
N ALA A 289 -13.99 -4.07 -20.06
CA ALA A 289 -13.97 -2.89 -20.91
C ALA A 289 -14.46 -3.18 -22.32
N ASP A 290 -15.10 -2.17 -22.89
CA ASP A 290 -15.70 -2.19 -24.21
C ASP A 290 -15.12 -1.06 -25.05
N LEU A 291 -14.66 -1.39 -26.27
CA LEU A 291 -14.21 -0.43 -27.26
C LEU A 291 -15.18 -0.45 -28.44
N THR A 292 -15.88 0.66 -28.67
CA THR A 292 -16.77 0.85 -29.80
C THR A 292 -16.16 1.85 -30.77
N VAL A 293 -16.10 1.47 -32.05
CA VAL A 293 -15.60 2.32 -33.14
C VAL A 293 -16.74 2.52 -34.13
N ALA A 294 -17.24 3.75 -34.20
CA ALA A 294 -18.18 4.22 -35.20
C ALA A 294 -17.48 5.24 -36.12
N PRO A 295 -18.00 5.51 -37.33
CA PRO A 295 -17.28 6.31 -38.32
C PRO A 295 -16.80 7.68 -37.83
N LYS A 296 -17.47 8.34 -36.89
CA LYS A 296 -17.00 9.65 -36.37
C LYS A 296 -16.81 9.69 -34.87
N ASP A 297 -17.07 8.56 -34.22
CA ASP A 297 -17.14 8.47 -32.77
C ASP A 297 -16.41 7.20 -32.31
N VAL A 298 -15.49 7.36 -31.37
CA VAL A 298 -14.79 6.23 -30.74
C VAL A 298 -15.07 6.32 -29.25
N SER A 299 -15.53 5.24 -28.64
CA SER A 299 -15.77 5.21 -27.20
C SER A 299 -15.11 4.00 -26.56
N TRP A 300 -14.38 4.23 -25.48
CA TRP A 300 -13.86 3.19 -24.62
C TRP A 300 -14.44 3.36 -23.22
N THR A 301 -15.01 2.29 -22.68
CA THR A 301 -15.62 2.28 -21.35
C THR A 301 -15.00 1.15 -20.53
N LEU A 302 -14.47 1.47 -19.35
CA LEU A 302 -14.00 0.54 -18.34
C LEU A 302 -14.99 0.54 -17.16
N LYS A 303 -15.42 -0.65 -16.75
CA LYS A 303 -16.29 -0.87 -15.59
C LYS A 303 -15.58 -1.79 -14.62
N ALA A 304 -15.45 -1.38 -13.36
CA ALA A 304 -14.69 -2.09 -12.34
C ALA A 304 -15.40 -2.09 -10.98
N PRO A 305 -15.34 -3.19 -10.21
CA PRO A 305 -15.78 -3.19 -8.83
C PRO A 305 -14.94 -2.24 -7.96
N LEU A 306 -15.56 -1.58 -6.97
CA LEU A 306 -14.82 -0.68 -6.05
C LEU A 306 -13.81 -1.39 -5.15
N ALA A 307 -13.98 -2.70 -4.94
CA ALA A 307 -13.04 -3.50 -4.16
C ALA A 307 -11.63 -3.55 -4.77
N THR A 308 -11.45 -3.12 -6.03
CA THR A 308 -10.19 -3.21 -6.76
C THR A 308 -9.32 -1.96 -6.63
N GLY A 309 -9.09 -1.50 -5.41
CA GLY A 309 -8.16 -0.40 -5.12
C GLY A 309 -8.65 0.98 -5.56
N VAL A 310 -9.97 1.20 -5.60
CA VAL A 310 -10.58 2.52 -5.86
C VAL A 310 -10.96 3.17 -4.53
N ILE A 311 -10.42 4.36 -4.26
CA ILE A 311 -10.52 5.06 -2.97
C ILE A 311 -11.21 6.41 -3.21
N GLN A 312 -12.32 6.66 -2.51
CA GLN A 312 -12.93 7.99 -2.48
C GLN A 312 -12.22 8.86 -1.43
N LYS A 313 -11.80 10.07 -1.80
CA LYS A 313 -11.25 11.07 -0.85
C LYS A 313 -12.39 11.78 -0.10
#